data_AF-A0A1H4B8I6-F1
#
_entry.id   AF-A0A1H4B8I6-F1
#
_cell.length_a   1.000
_cell.length_b   1.000
_cell.length_c   1.000
_cell.angle_alpha   90.00
_cell.angle_beta   90.00
_cell.angle_gamma   90.00
#
_symmetry.space_group_name_H-M   'P 1'
#
loop_
_entity.id
_entity.type
_entity.pdbx_description
1 polymer ?
#
loop_
_entity_poly.entity_id
_entity_poly.type
_entity_poly.pdbx_seq_one_letter_code
_entity_poly.pdbx_strand_id
1 'polypeptide(L)'
;MPAGTFAVHAYVERDTHQAPARSGLVAIGAATQVVNFVVRTLAVTPVSIQSVIAMTGRSQRTWLRRIEEGAVRKLKPDARGRARIALEDVVAQIPCKLTPEDRVLLVQADQGDAEAQADTGELFFSAGLPHAGRYWLELAAEQGYPNAMQCLARCYLSGEGAPKDEDMAIRWLADAAARGHFIAREQMRALRGGLFARRHAGG
;
A
#
# COMPACT_ATOMS: atom_id res chain seq x y z
N MET A 1 5.15 38.79 -43.57
CA MET A 1 3.92 39.18 -44.33
C MET A 1 4.27 39.00 -45.80
N PRO A 2 3.54 38.18 -46.58
CA PRO A 2 2.08 38.24 -46.84
C PRO A 2 1.35 36.98 -46.30
N ALA A 3 0.03 36.88 -46.07
CA ALA A 3 -1.23 37.47 -46.57
C ALA A 3 -2.03 36.49 -47.47
N GLY A 4 -3.34 36.35 -47.18
CA GLY A 4 -4.37 35.68 -48.00
C GLY A 4 -4.66 34.24 -47.54
N THR A 5 -5.69 33.86 -46.77
CA THR A 5 -7.14 34.20 -46.69
C THR A 5 -8.03 33.56 -47.77
N PHE A 6 -9.09 32.89 -47.28
CA PHE A 6 -10.37 32.49 -47.93
C PHE A 6 -10.33 31.31 -48.91
N ALA A 7 -11.34 30.44 -49.05
CA ALA A 7 -12.69 30.31 -48.48
C ALA A 7 -13.27 28.95 -48.90
N VAL A 8 -14.10 28.35 -48.04
CA VAL A 8 -15.45 27.79 -48.30
C VAL A 8 -15.66 27.00 -49.61
N HIS A 9 -16.03 25.71 -49.51
CA HIS A 9 -17.35 25.22 -49.95
C HIS A 9 -17.52 23.71 -49.69
N ALA A 10 -18.69 23.36 -49.19
CA ALA A 10 -19.19 22.00 -49.05
C ALA A 10 -19.51 21.38 -50.42
N TYR A 11 -19.34 20.06 -50.55
CA TYR A 11 -20.13 19.27 -51.48
C TYR A 11 -20.53 17.94 -50.83
N VAL A 12 -21.84 17.75 -50.79
CA VAL A 12 -22.55 16.51 -50.47
C VAL A 12 -22.68 15.73 -51.78
N GLU A 13 -22.29 14.47 -51.80
CA GLU A 13 -22.78 13.51 -52.79
C GLU A 13 -23.15 12.20 -52.07
N ARG A 14 -24.42 11.82 -52.27
CA ARG A 14 -25.04 10.58 -51.82
C ARG A 14 -24.89 9.51 -52.89
N ASP A 15 -25.04 8.26 -52.45
CA ASP A 15 -25.51 7.08 -53.20
C ASP A 15 -24.49 6.55 -54.23
N THR A 16 -24.17 5.25 -54.36
CA THR A 16 -24.90 4.00 -54.13
C THR A 16 -23.92 2.82 -54.29
N HIS A 17 -24.21 1.71 -53.61
CA HIS A 17 -23.88 0.31 -53.96
C HIS A 17 -22.69 0.00 -54.88
N GLN A 18 -21.62 -0.57 -54.31
CA GLN A 18 -21.07 -1.89 -54.72
C GLN A 18 -19.86 -2.28 -53.85
N ALA A 19 -19.98 -3.38 -53.11
CA ALA A 19 -18.83 -4.23 -52.76
C ALA A 19 -18.51 -5.09 -54.02
N PRO A 20 -17.26 -5.51 -54.31
CA PRO A 20 -16.40 -6.19 -53.32
C PRO A 20 -14.88 -5.93 -53.43
N ALA A 21 -14.16 -6.18 -52.32
CA ALA A 21 -12.94 -6.99 -52.23
C ALA A 21 -12.00 -6.50 -51.10
N ARG A 22 -11.82 -7.39 -50.12
CA ARG A 22 -10.67 -7.61 -49.23
C ARG A 22 -9.67 -6.44 -49.09
N SER A 23 -9.65 -5.81 -47.92
CA SER A 23 -8.47 -5.16 -47.36
C SER A 23 -8.45 -5.44 -45.86
N GLY A 24 -7.47 -6.25 -45.44
CA GLY A 24 -7.31 -6.65 -44.05
C GLY A 24 -6.80 -5.47 -43.23
N LEU A 25 -7.54 -5.05 -42.22
CA LEU A 25 -7.01 -4.18 -41.15
C LEU A 25 -7.99 -4.05 -39.98
N VAL A 26 -8.45 -5.15 -39.37
CA VAL A 26 -9.15 -5.07 -38.07
C VAL A 26 -8.82 -6.28 -37.20
N ALA A 27 -7.59 -6.34 -36.69
CA ALA A 27 -7.24 -7.25 -35.58
C ALA A 27 -6.13 -6.73 -34.66
N ILE A 28 -5.64 -5.50 -34.83
CA ILE A 28 -4.53 -4.97 -34.00
C ILE A 28 -5.06 -4.42 -32.66
N GLY A 29 -6.30 -3.93 -32.61
CA GLY A 29 -6.90 -3.37 -31.38
C GLY A 29 -7.11 -4.41 -30.26
N ALA A 30 -7.66 -5.58 -30.60
CA ALA A 30 -7.87 -6.66 -29.64
C ALA A 30 -6.56 -7.32 -29.22
N ALA A 31 -5.62 -7.51 -30.15
CA ALA A 31 -4.29 -8.05 -29.84
C ALA A 31 -3.50 -7.11 -28.92
N THR A 32 -3.60 -5.79 -29.08
CA THR A 32 -2.91 -4.82 -28.20
C THR A 32 -3.54 -4.76 -26.81
N GLN A 33 -4.86 -4.88 -26.68
CA GLN A 33 -5.53 -4.99 -25.37
C GLN A 33 -5.22 -6.32 -24.67
N VAL A 34 -5.19 -7.44 -25.40
CA VAL A 34 -4.80 -8.75 -24.86
C VAL A 34 -3.32 -8.76 -24.52
N VAL A 35 -2.43 -8.18 -25.33
CA VAL A 35 -1.01 -8.04 -25.01
C VAL A 35 -0.80 -7.12 -23.81
N ASN A 36 -1.52 -6.00 -23.67
CA ASN A 36 -1.43 -5.18 -22.46
C ASN A 36 -2.03 -5.86 -21.22
N PHE A 37 -3.08 -6.66 -21.38
CA PHE A 37 -3.64 -7.48 -20.31
C PHE A 37 -2.67 -8.60 -19.90
N VAL A 38 -2.07 -9.29 -20.87
CA VAL A 38 -1.06 -10.35 -20.71
C VAL A 38 0.25 -9.79 -20.15
N VAL A 39 0.72 -8.63 -20.60
CA VAL A 39 1.90 -7.93 -20.08
C VAL A 39 1.64 -7.41 -18.65
N ARG A 40 0.43 -6.95 -18.33
CA ARG A 40 0.02 -6.62 -16.95
C ARG A 40 -0.08 -7.85 -16.05
N THR A 41 -0.39 -9.03 -16.60
CA THR A 41 -0.38 -10.30 -15.85
C THR A 41 1.03 -10.91 -15.71
N LEU A 42 2.02 -10.41 -16.44
CA LEU A 42 3.43 -10.84 -16.38
C LEU A 42 4.33 -9.90 -15.55
N ALA A 43 3.80 -8.80 -15.04
CA ALA A 43 4.55 -7.90 -14.17
C ALA A 43 4.77 -8.58 -12.80
N VAL A 44 5.95 -9.15 -12.60
CA VAL A 44 6.37 -9.66 -11.29
C VAL A 44 6.41 -8.50 -10.32
N THR A 45 5.62 -8.57 -9.24
CA THR A 45 5.54 -7.49 -8.24
C THR A 45 6.70 -7.59 -7.25
N PRO A 46 7.63 -6.62 -7.22
CA PRO A 46 8.81 -6.71 -6.38
C PRO A 46 8.52 -6.25 -4.95
N VAL A 47 8.93 -7.05 -3.96
CA VAL A 47 8.89 -6.68 -2.53
C VAL A 47 10.22 -6.99 -1.85
N SER A 48 10.54 -6.30 -0.75
CA SER A 48 11.74 -6.61 0.03
C SER A 48 11.55 -7.86 0.88
N ILE A 49 12.66 -8.53 1.20
CA ILE A 49 12.66 -9.68 2.13
C ILE A 49 12.12 -9.27 3.51
N GLN A 50 12.39 -8.04 3.98
CA GLN A 50 11.90 -7.55 5.26
C GLN A 50 10.38 -7.45 5.32
N SER A 51 9.76 -6.90 4.28
CA SER A 51 8.30 -6.88 4.15
C SER A 51 7.72 -8.29 4.18
N VAL A 52 8.35 -9.26 3.51
CA VAL A 52 7.88 -10.66 3.52
C VAL A 52 8.02 -11.30 4.89
N ILE A 53 9.11 -11.04 5.63
CA ILE A 53 9.27 -11.48 7.02
C ILE A 53 8.14 -10.92 7.88
N ALA A 54 7.87 -9.61 7.78
CA ALA A 54 6.81 -8.95 8.56
C ALA A 54 5.43 -9.55 8.28
N MET A 55 5.08 -9.76 7.00
CA MET A 55 3.76 -10.28 6.60
C MET A 55 3.54 -11.76 6.95
N THR A 56 4.61 -12.56 7.03
CA THR A 56 4.51 -14.02 7.19
C THR A 56 4.93 -14.53 8.56
N GLY A 57 5.63 -13.70 9.35
CA GLY A 57 6.24 -14.10 10.63
C GLY A 57 7.37 -15.12 10.49
N ARG A 58 7.83 -15.42 9.28
CA ARG A 58 8.90 -16.41 9.03
C ARG A 58 10.29 -15.75 9.07
N SER A 59 11.29 -16.50 9.54
CA SER A 59 12.66 -15.99 9.65
C SER A 59 13.29 -15.65 8.29
N GLN A 60 14.27 -14.72 8.30
CA GLN A 60 15.08 -14.41 7.13
C GLN A 60 15.76 -15.65 6.53
N ARG A 61 16.30 -16.55 7.37
CA ARG A 61 16.94 -17.81 6.93
C ARG A 61 15.99 -18.66 6.09
N THR A 62 14.71 -18.70 6.46
CA THR A 62 13.69 -19.45 5.70
C THR A 62 13.54 -18.90 4.28
N TRP A 63 13.51 -17.58 4.12
CA TRP A 63 13.37 -16.95 2.80
C TRP A 63 14.64 -17.07 1.96
N LEU A 64 15.82 -16.89 2.57
CA LEU A 64 17.09 -17.08 1.87
C LEU A 64 17.24 -18.50 1.32
N ARG A 65 16.93 -19.53 2.13
CA ARG A 65 16.92 -20.92 1.67
C ARG A 65 15.99 -21.13 0.46
N ARG A 66 14.76 -20.59 0.50
CA ARG A 66 13.80 -20.73 -0.61
C ARG A 66 14.27 -20.03 -1.89
N ILE A 67 15.03 -18.95 -1.77
CA ILE A 67 15.67 -18.29 -2.91
C ILE A 67 16.78 -19.17 -3.49
N GLU A 68 17.63 -19.76 -2.64
CA GLU A 68 18.70 -20.68 -3.06
C GLU A 68 18.14 -21.94 -3.75
N GLU A 69 17.04 -22.48 -3.24
CA GLU A 69 16.32 -23.62 -3.83
C GLU A 69 15.54 -23.27 -5.11
N GLY A 70 15.49 -21.99 -5.51
CA GLY A 70 14.73 -21.52 -6.68
C GLY A 70 13.22 -21.48 -6.49
N ALA A 71 12.72 -21.75 -5.28
CA ALA A 71 11.29 -21.72 -4.94
C ALA A 71 10.72 -20.29 -4.81
N VAL A 72 11.59 -19.28 -4.69
CA VAL A 72 11.23 -17.85 -4.68
C VAL A 72 12.16 -17.12 -5.63
N ARG A 73 11.59 -16.43 -6.64
CA ARG A 73 12.36 -15.69 -7.64
C ARG A 73 13.00 -14.45 -7.03
N LYS A 74 14.34 -14.39 -7.12
CA LYS A 74 15.13 -13.19 -6.79
C LYS A 74 15.05 -12.18 -7.92
N LEU A 75 14.85 -10.92 -7.57
CA LEU A 75 14.76 -9.79 -8.50
C LEU A 75 15.93 -8.82 -8.29
N LYS A 76 16.07 -7.87 -9.23
CA LYS A 76 17.08 -6.81 -9.12
C LYS A 76 16.84 -5.99 -7.84
N PRO A 77 17.91 -5.61 -7.12
CA PRO A 77 17.78 -4.70 -5.99
C PRO A 77 17.10 -3.39 -6.37
N ASP A 78 16.44 -2.74 -5.41
CA ASP A 78 15.92 -1.38 -5.61
C ASP A 78 17.02 -0.32 -5.57
N ALA A 79 16.64 0.95 -5.77
CA ALA A 79 17.53 2.10 -5.65
C ALA A 79 18.18 2.23 -4.25
N ARG A 80 17.62 1.57 -3.22
CA ARG A 80 18.16 1.52 -1.85
C ARG A 80 19.09 0.31 -1.63
N GLY A 81 19.36 -0.48 -2.68
CA GLY A 81 20.19 -1.68 -2.61
C GLY A 81 19.52 -2.87 -1.92
N ARG A 82 18.22 -2.80 -1.60
CA ARG A 82 17.51 -3.89 -0.92
C ARG A 82 17.25 -5.03 -1.89
N ALA A 83 17.58 -6.25 -1.49
CA ALA A 83 17.22 -7.45 -2.25
C ALA A 83 15.70 -7.53 -2.44
N ARG A 84 15.29 -7.82 -3.67
CA ARG A 84 13.89 -7.95 -4.07
C ARG A 84 13.54 -9.38 -4.39
N ILE A 85 12.30 -9.76 -4.12
CA ILE A 85 11.71 -11.05 -4.51
C ILE A 85 10.32 -10.84 -5.09
N ALA A 86 9.86 -11.82 -5.87
CA ALA A 86 8.51 -11.84 -6.43
C ALA A 86 7.48 -12.06 -5.33
N LEU A 87 6.55 -11.11 -5.15
CA LEU A 87 5.47 -11.23 -4.16
C LEU A 87 4.59 -12.45 -4.49
N GLU A 88 4.36 -12.75 -5.77
CA GLU A 88 3.54 -13.88 -6.22
C GLU A 88 4.01 -15.23 -5.65
N ASP A 89 5.32 -15.38 -5.45
CA ASP A 89 5.93 -16.61 -4.94
C ASP A 89 5.77 -16.77 -3.43
N VAL A 90 5.31 -15.71 -2.74
CA VAL A 90 5.17 -15.67 -1.28
C VAL A 90 3.75 -15.36 -0.81
N VAL A 91 2.85 -14.83 -1.66
CA VAL A 91 1.46 -14.48 -1.26
C VAL A 91 0.75 -15.64 -0.58
N ALA A 92 0.92 -16.87 -1.08
CA ALA A 92 0.29 -18.05 -0.50
C ALA A 92 0.74 -18.37 0.93
N GLN A 93 1.84 -17.77 1.41
CA GLN A 93 2.38 -17.96 2.76
C GLN A 93 1.94 -16.85 3.73
N ILE A 94 1.26 -15.82 3.24
CA ILE A 94 0.72 -14.75 4.07
C ILE A 94 -0.60 -15.27 4.67
N PRO A 95 -0.76 -15.28 6.01
CA PRO A 95 -1.92 -15.86 6.68
C PRO A 95 -3.18 -14.97 6.61
N CYS A 96 -3.42 -14.32 5.48
CA CYS A 96 -4.65 -13.58 5.18
C CYS A 96 -4.92 -13.58 3.67
N LYS A 97 -6.18 -13.36 3.29
CA LYS A 97 -6.56 -13.21 1.89
C LYS A 97 -6.21 -11.79 1.42
N LEU A 98 -5.33 -11.69 0.43
CA LEU A 98 -4.97 -10.42 -0.22
C LEU A 98 -5.69 -10.29 -1.57
N THR A 99 -6.45 -9.21 -1.70
CA THR A 99 -7.00 -8.75 -2.98
C THR A 99 -5.89 -8.20 -3.88
N PRO A 100 -6.13 -8.06 -5.20
CA PRO A 100 -5.20 -7.36 -6.08
C PRO A 100 -4.87 -5.94 -5.61
N GLU A 101 -5.85 -5.23 -5.07
CA GLU A 101 -5.70 -3.88 -4.52
C GLU A 101 -4.72 -3.88 -3.34
N ASP A 102 -4.86 -4.84 -2.41
CA ASP A 102 -3.95 -4.97 -1.26
C ASP A 102 -2.50 -5.22 -1.71
N ARG A 103 -2.29 -5.94 -2.82
CA ARG A 103 -0.94 -6.17 -3.34
C ARG A 103 -0.30 -4.89 -3.85
N VAL A 104 -1.08 -4.02 -4.49
CA VAL A 104 -0.58 -2.70 -4.92
C VAL A 104 -0.22 -1.86 -3.70
N LEU A 105 -1.08 -1.86 -2.68
CA LEU A 105 -0.85 -1.17 -1.42
C LEU A 105 0.45 -1.65 -0.74
N LEU A 106 0.65 -2.96 -0.66
CA LEU A 106 1.87 -3.56 -0.09
C LEU A 106 3.14 -3.14 -0.82
N VAL A 107 3.09 -3.02 -2.14
CA VAL A 107 4.23 -2.58 -2.95
C VAL A 107 4.53 -1.10 -2.68
N GLN A 108 3.51 -0.24 -2.54
CA GLN A 108 3.68 1.16 -2.17
C GLN A 108 4.25 1.31 -0.75
N ALA A 109 3.71 0.55 0.21
CA ALA A 109 4.18 0.55 1.59
C ALA A 109 5.65 0.11 1.67
N ASP A 110 6.03 -0.93 0.94
CA ASP A 110 7.40 -1.43 0.84
C ASP A 110 8.37 -0.40 0.21
N GLN A 111 7.87 0.43 -0.72
CA GLN A 111 8.63 1.54 -1.31
C GLN A 111 8.83 2.72 -0.35
N GLY A 112 8.09 2.75 0.76
CA GLY A 112 8.23 3.75 1.81
C GLY A 112 7.14 4.79 1.84
N ASP A 113 6.05 4.62 1.08
CA ASP A 113 4.92 5.53 1.16
C ASP A 113 4.26 5.44 2.54
N ALA A 114 4.27 6.55 3.30
CA ALA A 114 3.85 6.54 4.71
C ALA A 114 2.34 6.31 4.88
N GLU A 115 1.52 6.78 3.94
CA GLU A 115 0.07 6.54 3.94
C GLU A 115 -0.21 5.07 3.63
N ALA A 116 0.40 4.52 2.59
CA ALA A 116 0.26 3.11 2.24
C ALA A 116 0.77 2.18 3.34
N GLN A 117 1.83 2.57 4.06
CA GLN A 117 2.30 1.85 5.25
C GLN A 117 1.25 1.86 6.37
N ALA A 118 0.61 3.00 6.63
CA ALA A 118 -0.45 3.08 7.62
C ALA A 118 -1.65 2.20 7.27
N ASP A 119 -2.13 2.31 6.03
CA ASP A 119 -3.25 1.54 5.51
C ASP A 119 -2.94 0.03 5.50
N THR A 120 -1.71 -0.33 5.12
CA THR A 120 -1.23 -1.72 5.21
C THR A 120 -1.22 -2.22 6.66
N GLY A 121 -0.81 -1.36 7.60
CA GLY A 121 -0.86 -1.65 9.03
C GLY A 121 -2.28 -2.00 9.48
N GLU A 122 -3.24 -1.14 9.16
CA GLU A 122 -4.66 -1.34 9.49
C GLU A 122 -5.27 -2.57 8.80
N LEU A 123 -4.88 -2.85 7.55
CA LEU A 123 -5.26 -4.05 6.82
C LEU A 123 -4.83 -5.31 7.61
N PHE A 124 -3.58 -5.36 8.07
CA PHE A 124 -3.09 -6.51 8.83
C PHE A 124 -3.72 -6.63 10.22
N PHE A 125 -4.01 -5.53 10.90
CA PHE A 125 -4.80 -5.58 12.15
C PHE A 125 -6.19 -6.16 11.90
N SER A 126 -6.88 -5.69 10.87
CA SER A 126 -8.21 -6.20 10.47
C SER A 126 -8.18 -7.67 10.08
N ALA A 127 -7.04 -8.15 9.58
CA ALA A 127 -6.79 -9.55 9.26
C ALA A 127 -6.35 -10.42 10.46
N GLY A 128 -6.24 -9.86 11.67
CA GLY A 128 -5.79 -10.59 12.87
C GLY A 128 -4.29 -10.88 12.88
N LEU A 129 -3.49 -10.05 12.20
CA LEU A 129 -2.03 -10.17 12.08
C LEU A 129 -1.34 -8.96 12.75
N PRO A 130 -1.47 -8.79 14.07
CA PRO A 130 -1.13 -7.54 14.73
C PRO A 130 0.38 -7.27 14.79
N HIS A 131 1.23 -8.30 14.70
CA HIS A 131 2.68 -8.11 14.56
C HIS A 131 3.06 -7.52 13.20
N ALA A 132 2.42 -8.00 12.12
CA ALA A 132 2.61 -7.42 10.78
C ALA A 132 2.05 -6.00 10.75
N GLY A 133 0.85 -5.79 11.30
CA GLY A 133 0.21 -4.49 11.40
C GLY A 133 1.11 -3.46 12.11
N ARG A 134 1.61 -3.81 13.30
CA ARG A 134 2.51 -2.94 14.07
C ARG A 134 3.78 -2.57 13.29
N TYR A 135 4.42 -3.53 12.63
CA TYR A 135 5.62 -3.26 11.81
C TYR A 135 5.37 -2.15 10.79
N TRP A 136 4.25 -2.20 10.06
CA TRP A 136 3.95 -1.20 9.04
C TRP A 136 3.56 0.16 9.64
N LEU A 137 2.81 0.15 10.75
CA LEU A 137 2.49 1.39 11.47
C LEU A 137 3.74 2.08 12.05
N GLU A 138 4.72 1.30 12.55
CA GLU A 138 5.99 1.83 13.06
C GLU A 138 6.75 2.56 11.95
N LEU A 139 6.85 1.97 10.76
CA LEU A 139 7.48 2.62 9.60
C LEU A 139 6.78 3.93 9.22
N ALA A 140 5.45 3.96 9.21
CA ALA A 140 4.70 5.17 8.90
C ALA A 140 4.85 6.25 9.99
N ALA A 141 4.84 5.85 11.26
CA ALA A 141 4.99 6.74 12.40
C ALA A 141 6.40 7.35 12.48
N GLU A 142 7.44 6.59 12.13
CA GLU A 142 8.83 7.08 12.01
C GLU A 142 8.96 8.19 10.96
N GLN A 143 8.12 8.15 9.93
CA GLN A 143 8.02 9.21 8.91
C GLN A 143 7.15 10.40 9.34
N GLY A 144 6.61 10.38 10.57
CA GLY A 144 5.78 11.45 11.09
C GLY A 144 4.30 11.33 10.74
N TYR A 145 3.82 10.17 10.24
CA TYR A 145 2.43 10.01 9.82
C TYR A 145 1.47 9.92 11.02
N PRO A 146 0.60 10.93 11.26
CA PRO A 146 -0.12 11.02 12.53
C PRO A 146 -1.20 9.95 12.72
N ASN A 147 -1.82 9.45 11.63
CA ASN A 147 -2.80 8.36 11.71
C ASN A 147 -2.14 7.07 12.22
N ALA A 148 -0.92 6.77 11.75
CA ALA A 148 -0.18 5.60 12.19
C ALA A 148 0.22 5.70 13.68
N MET A 149 0.65 6.88 14.13
CA MET A 149 0.92 7.14 15.56
C MET A 149 -0.32 6.90 16.42
N GLN A 150 -1.49 7.38 15.98
CA GLN A 150 -2.74 7.14 16.71
C GLN A 150 -3.11 5.65 16.74
N CYS A 151 -2.89 4.92 15.64
CA CYS A 151 -3.09 3.48 15.60
C CYS A 151 -2.13 2.74 16.53
N LEU A 152 -0.83 3.11 16.57
CA LEU A 152 0.13 2.53 17.51
C LEU A 152 -0.27 2.77 18.97
N ALA A 153 -0.77 3.96 19.29
CA ALA A 153 -1.30 4.22 20.61
C ALA A 153 -2.45 3.28 20.98
N ARG A 154 -3.36 3.01 20.05
CA ARG A 154 -4.43 2.02 20.24
C ARG A 154 -3.84 0.63 20.52
N CYS A 155 -2.83 0.20 19.77
CA CYS A 155 -2.15 -1.09 19.98
C CYS A 155 -1.58 -1.21 21.40
N TYR A 156 -0.88 -0.18 21.87
CA TYR A 156 -0.30 -0.16 23.22
C TYR A 156 -1.35 -0.04 24.34
N LEU A 157 -2.52 0.55 24.09
CA LEU A 157 -3.62 0.57 25.06
C LEU A 157 -4.35 -0.78 25.15
N SER A 158 -4.56 -1.45 24.02
CA SER A 158 -5.27 -2.73 23.97
C SER A 158 -4.37 -3.94 24.28
N GLY A 159 -3.05 -3.79 24.14
CA GLY A 159 -2.11 -4.92 24.20
C GLY A 159 -2.14 -5.76 22.93
N GLU A 160 -2.62 -5.22 21.81
CA GLU A 160 -2.74 -5.93 20.55
C GLU A 160 -1.45 -5.78 19.73
N GLY A 161 -0.73 -6.89 19.51
CA GLY A 161 0.53 -6.90 18.74
C GLY A 161 1.76 -6.38 19.49
N ALA A 162 1.57 -5.83 20.69
CA ALA A 162 2.59 -5.43 21.65
C ALA A 162 2.03 -5.56 23.09
N PRO A 163 2.88 -5.74 24.12
CA PRO A 163 2.42 -5.65 25.50
C PRO A 163 1.74 -4.30 25.79
N LYS A 164 0.73 -4.32 26.67
CA LYS A 164 0.04 -3.09 27.06
C LYS A 164 1.03 -2.13 27.74
N ASP A 165 1.08 -0.89 27.26
CA ASP A 165 1.95 0.17 27.77
C ASP A 165 1.24 1.52 27.60
N GLU A 166 0.61 2.00 28.68
CA GLU A 166 -0.15 3.24 28.65
C GLU A 166 0.75 4.47 28.44
N ASP A 167 1.98 4.45 28.95
CA ASP A 167 2.93 5.55 28.79
C ASP A 167 3.42 5.66 27.35
N MET A 168 3.69 4.53 26.70
CA MET A 168 4.00 4.50 25.27
C MET A 168 2.81 4.98 24.43
N ALA A 169 1.59 4.56 24.76
CA ALA A 169 0.40 5.02 24.06
C ALA A 169 0.19 6.54 24.19
N ILE A 170 0.36 7.11 25.39
CA ILE A 170 0.24 8.55 25.61
C ILE A 170 1.30 9.31 24.82
N ARG A 171 2.53 8.80 24.73
CA ARG A 171 3.59 9.40 23.90
C ARG A 171 3.18 9.48 22.43
N TRP A 172 2.72 8.37 21.85
CA TRP A 172 2.26 8.35 20.47
C TRP A 172 1.03 9.26 20.24
N LEU A 173 0.07 9.30 21.17
CA LEU A 173 -1.07 10.22 21.07
C LEU A 173 -0.64 11.69 21.14
N ALA A 174 0.30 12.01 22.03
CA ALA A 174 0.83 13.36 22.14
C ALA A 174 1.51 13.80 20.84
N ASP A 175 2.34 12.93 20.25
CA ASP A 175 3.04 13.19 19.00
C ASP A 175 2.10 13.34 17.81
N ALA A 176 1.06 12.50 17.73
CA ALA A 176 0.01 12.60 16.72
C ALA A 176 -0.80 13.91 16.88
N ALA A 177 -1.18 14.26 18.12
CA ALA A 177 -1.92 15.48 18.42
C ALA A 177 -1.11 16.74 18.11
N ALA A 178 0.20 16.73 18.40
CA ALA A 178 1.11 17.84 18.07
C ALA A 178 1.22 18.06 16.55
N ARG A 179 1.02 17.01 15.76
CA ARG A 179 0.97 17.05 14.29
C ARG A 179 -0.43 17.29 13.72
N GLY A 180 -1.39 17.67 14.57
CA GLY A 180 -2.74 18.08 14.16
C GLY A 180 -3.74 16.93 14.01
N HIS A 181 -3.41 15.70 14.41
CA HIS A 181 -4.36 14.58 14.33
C HIS A 181 -5.56 14.82 15.24
N PHE A 182 -6.75 14.94 14.63
CA PHE A 182 -7.96 15.34 15.33
C PHE A 182 -8.34 14.36 16.46
N ILE A 183 -8.40 13.06 16.16
CA ILE A 183 -8.79 12.02 17.12
C ILE A 183 -7.79 11.97 18.27
N ALA A 184 -6.49 12.06 17.99
CA ALA A 184 -5.46 12.01 19.02
C ALA A 184 -5.55 13.24 19.95
N ARG A 185 -5.84 14.42 19.39
CA ARG A 185 -6.06 15.63 20.18
C ARG A 185 -7.26 15.51 21.11
N GLU A 186 -8.37 14.94 20.65
CA GLU A 186 -9.55 14.68 21.48
C GLU A 186 -9.25 13.63 22.56
N GLN A 187 -8.54 12.56 22.22
CA GLN A 187 -8.09 11.56 23.19
C GLN A 187 -7.18 12.18 24.27
N MET A 188 -6.24 13.04 23.89
CA MET A 188 -5.37 13.76 24.83
C MET A 188 -6.14 14.75 25.71
N ARG A 189 -7.16 15.43 25.18
CA ARG A 189 -8.05 16.30 25.97
C ARG A 189 -8.82 15.49 27.01
N ALA A 190 -9.39 14.35 26.62
CA ALA A 190 -10.12 13.46 27.52
C ALA A 190 -9.21 12.92 28.64
N LEU A 191 -7.99 12.48 28.31
CA LEU A 191 -7.01 12.00 29.29
C LEU A 191 -6.64 13.08 30.31
N ARG A 192 -6.41 14.32 29.86
CA ARG A 192 -6.14 15.45 30.75
C ARG A 192 -7.33 15.75 31.65
N GLY A 193 -8.55 15.81 31.09
CA GLY A 193 -9.78 16.03 31.86
C GLY A 193 -10.03 14.96 32.93
N GLY A 194 -9.78 13.69 32.62
CA GLY A 194 -9.90 12.58 33.58
C GLY A 194 -8.83 12.63 34.69
N LEU A 195 -7.61 13.07 34.38
CA LEU A 195 -6.57 13.30 35.39
C LEU A 195 -6.95 14.44 36.36
N PHE A 196 -7.55 15.52 35.86
CA PHE A 196 -8.06 16.59 36.73
C PHE A 196 -9.24 16.11 37.60
N ALA A 197 -10.16 15.32 37.06
CA ALA A 197 -11.29 14.78 37.82
C ALA A 197 -10.86 13.85 38.97
N ARG A 198 -9.87 12.96 38.76
CA ARG A 198 -9.35 12.07 39.83
C ARG A 198 -8.60 12.84 40.92
N ARG A 199 -7.96 13.97 40.59
CA ARG A 199 -7.19 14.76 41.55
C ARG A 199 -8.08 15.60 42.49
N HIS A 200 -9.32 15.86 42.10
CA HIS A 200 -10.30 16.60 42.90
C HIS A 200 -11.30 15.71 43.66
N ALA A 201 -11.38 14.41 43.34
CA ALA A 201 -12.29 13.46 44.00
C ALA A 201 -11.69 12.70 45.21
N GLY A 202 -10.44 13.00 45.59
CA GLY A 202 -9.73 12.33 46.67
C GLY A 202 -9.21 13.27 47.78
N GLY A 203 -9.85 14.43 47.98
CA GLY A 203 -9.54 15.40 49.03
C GLY A 203 -10.61 15.49 50.08
#